data_AF-A0A485N4G9-F1
#
_entry.id   AF-A0A485N4G9-F1
#
_cell.length_a   1.000
_cell.length_b   1.000
_cell.length_c   1.000
_cell.angle_alpha   90.00
_cell.angle_beta   90.00
_cell.angle_gamma   90.00
#
_symmetry.space_group_name_H-M   'P 1'
#
loop_
_entity.id
_entity.type
_entity.pdbx_description
1 polymer ?
#
loop_
_entity_poly.entity_id
_entity_poly.type
_entity_poly.pdbx_seq_one_letter_code
_entity_poly.pdbx_strand_id
1 'polypeptide(L)' 'APLRDCAGILEKVHGFRTDLTDRPLPDAEATWFTDGSSFVRDGHRCAGAAVVTETDTVWAEALPSGTSAQRAELIALTK' A
#
# COMPACT_ATOMS: atom_id res chain seq x y z
N ALA A 1 -28.08 -15.83 -27.98
CA ALA A 1 -26.95 -15.61 -27.07
C ALA A 1 -27.46 -15.71 -25.64
N PRO A 2 -26.77 -16.38 -24.70
CA PRO A 2 -27.25 -16.44 -23.33
C PRO A 2 -27.05 -15.07 -22.65
N LEU A 3 -28.09 -14.57 -21.99
CA LEU A 3 -27.99 -13.41 -21.11
C LEU A 3 -27.09 -13.77 -19.93
N ARG A 4 -25.94 -13.11 -19.81
CA ARG A 4 -25.15 -13.10 -18.57
C ARG A 4 -25.79 -12.09 -17.63
N ASP A 5 -26.63 -12.59 -16.73
CA ASP A 5 -27.13 -11.83 -15.59
C ASP A 5 -26.03 -11.77 -14.52
N CYS A 6 -25.30 -10.66 -14.49
CA CYS A 6 -24.28 -10.37 -13.49
C CYS A 6 -24.84 -9.64 -12.26
N ALA A 7 -26.18 -9.52 -12.10
CA ALA A 7 -26.80 -8.75 -11.02
C ALA A 7 -26.60 -9.35 -9.61
N GLY A 8 -26.01 -10.55 -9.49
CA GLY A 8 -25.80 -11.25 -8.23
C GLY A 8 -24.47 -10.97 -7.51
N ILE A 9 -23.56 -10.17 -8.08
CA ILE A 9 -22.31 -9.82 -7.39
C ILE A 9 -22.60 -8.63 -6.46
N LEU A 10 -23.30 -8.91 -5.36
CA LEU A 10 -23.35 -8.00 -4.23
C LEU A 10 -21.94 -7.94 -3.63
N GLU A 11 -21.31 -6.77 -3.75
CA GLU A 11 -19.98 -6.45 -3.25
C GLU A 11 -19.99 -6.54 -1.71
N LYS A 12 -19.72 -7.74 -1.19
CA LYS A 12 -19.57 -7.94 0.25
C LYS A 12 -18.21 -7.40 0.67
N VAL A 13 -18.17 -6.13 1.06
CA VAL A 13 -16.98 -5.51 1.65
C VAL A 13 -16.70 -6.20 2.99
N HIS A 14 -15.82 -7.20 2.98
CA HIS A 14 -15.33 -7.87 4.18
C HIS A 14 -13.96 -7.28 4.53
N GLY A 15 -13.95 -6.34 5.47
CA GLY A 15 -12.72 -5.80 6.04
C GLY A 15 -12.23 -6.66 7.21
N PHE A 16 -10.91 -6.76 7.38
CA PHE A 16 -10.31 -7.42 8.56
C PHE A 16 -10.45 -6.60 9.84
N ARG A 17 -10.61 -5.28 9.71
CA ARG A 17 -10.81 -4.32 10.82
C ARG A 17 -12.10 -3.55 10.56
N THR A 18 -13.10 -3.73 11.43
CA THR A 18 -14.47 -3.22 11.22
C THR A 18 -14.61 -1.71 11.40
N ASP A 19 -13.70 -1.09 12.13
CA ASP A 19 -13.66 0.36 12.41
C ASP A 19 -12.76 1.13 11.43
N LEU A 20 -12.11 0.46 10.47
CA LEU A 20 -11.25 1.12 9.49
C LEU A 20 -12.09 1.84 8.43
N THR A 21 -11.74 3.10 8.14
CA THR A 21 -12.35 3.93 7.09
C THR A 21 -11.28 4.53 6.17
N ASP A 22 -11.67 4.85 4.95
CA ASP A 22 -10.88 5.58 3.95
C ASP A 22 -10.91 7.11 4.13
N ARG A 23 -11.55 7.60 5.19
CA ARG A 23 -11.62 9.02 5.53
C ARG A 23 -10.58 9.40 6.58
N PRO A 24 -9.99 10.61 6.50
CA PRO A 24 -9.13 11.12 7.55
C PRO A 24 -9.83 11.13 8.91
N LEU A 25 -9.14 10.74 9.97
CA LEU A 25 -9.63 10.85 11.34
C LEU A 25 -9.51 12.31 11.81
N PRO A 26 -10.56 12.90 12.43
CA PRO A 26 -10.52 14.28 12.90
C PRO A 26 -9.41 14.57 13.91
N ASP A 27 -9.13 13.61 14.79
CA ASP A 27 -8.17 13.73 15.91
C ASP A 27 -6.94 12.84 15.71
N ALA A 28 -6.49 12.67 14.46
CA ALA A 28 -5.29 11.89 14.16
C ALA A 28 -4.04 12.53 14.80
N GLU A 29 -3.21 11.73 15.48
CA GLU A 29 -1.94 12.20 16.06
C GLU A 29 -0.94 12.62 14.97
N ALA A 30 -0.98 11.98 13.80
CA ALA A 30 -0.14 12.30 12.65
C ALA A 30 -0.81 11.90 11.33
N THR A 31 -0.36 12.55 10.24
CA THR A 31 -0.64 12.15 8.86
C THR A 31 0.65 11.65 8.24
N TRP A 32 0.70 10.35 7.92
CA TRP A 32 1.86 9.73 7.29
C TRP A 32 1.56 9.36 5.84
N PHE A 33 2.58 9.47 5.01
CA PHE A 33 2.58 9.04 3.62
C PHE A 33 3.51 7.85 3.48
N THR A 34 3.07 6.82 2.76
CA THR A 34 3.85 5.60 2.52
C THR A 34 4.10 5.45 1.03
N ASP A 35 5.30 5.02 0.65
CA ASP A 35 5.65 4.70 -0.73
C ASP A 35 6.58 3.49 -0.80
N GLY A 36 6.41 2.69 -1.85
CA GLY A 36 7.21 1.51 -2.13
C GLY A 36 7.74 1.50 -3.56
N SER A 37 9.03 1.72 -3.73
CA SER A 37 9.68 1.74 -5.03
C SER A 37 10.27 0.36 -5.41
N SER A 38 10.19 0.00 -6.70
CA SER A 38 10.93 -1.14 -7.27
C SER A 38 11.28 -0.86 -8.73
N PHE A 39 12.56 -0.98 -9.07
CA PHE A 39 13.06 -0.78 -10.42
C PHE A 39 14.21 -1.75 -10.74
N VAL A 40 14.51 -1.90 -12.03
CA VAL A 40 15.64 -2.70 -12.50
C VAL A 40 16.78 -1.78 -12.89
N ARG A 41 17.96 -2.02 -12.33
CA ARG A 41 19.20 -1.33 -12.67
C ARG A 41 20.28 -2.38 -12.89
N ASP A 42 20.98 -2.28 -14.01
CA ASP A 42 22.06 -3.21 -14.39
C ASP A 42 21.62 -4.69 -14.38
N GLY A 43 20.36 -4.96 -14.73
CA GLY A 43 19.78 -6.31 -14.70
C GLY A 43 19.36 -6.81 -13.31
N HIS A 44 19.62 -6.04 -12.24
CA HIS A 44 19.24 -6.37 -10.87
C HIS A 44 18.02 -5.57 -10.42
N ARG A 45 17.09 -6.23 -9.73
CA ARG A 45 15.93 -5.54 -9.13
C ARG A 45 16.34 -4.92 -7.80
N CYS A 46 16.23 -3.59 -7.72
CA CYS A 46 16.35 -2.81 -6.50
C CYS A 46 14.95 -2.44 -6.01
N ALA A 47 14.76 -2.40 -4.70
CA ALA A 47 13.50 -1.97 -4.10
C ALA A 47 13.77 -1.24 -2.78
N GLY A 48 12.84 -0.38 -2.41
CA GLY A 48 12.89 0.39 -1.16
C GLY A 48 11.48 0.72 -0.70
N ALA A 49 11.33 1.03 0.57
CA ALA A 49 10.08 1.49 1.15
C ALA A 49 10.36 2.64 2.11
N ALA A 50 9.41 3.57 2.23
CA ALA A 50 9.52 4.72 3.11
C ALA A 50 8.17 5.09 3.73
N VAL A 51 8.23 5.63 4.95
CA VAL A 51 7.15 6.31 5.66
C VAL A 51 7.64 7.71 5.99
N VAL A 52 6.90 8.72 5.56
CA VAL A 52 7.30 10.13 5.67
C VAL A 52 6.14 10.97 6.21
N THR A 53 6.48 12.10 6.81
CA THR A 53 5.55 13.21 6.98
C THR A 53 5.67 14.13 5.76
N GLU A 54 5.01 15.29 5.77
CA GLU A 54 5.20 16.30 4.72
C GLU A 54 6.65 16.82 4.63
N THR A 55 7.39 16.78 5.74
CA THR A 55 8.71 17.42 5.85
C THR A 55 9.85 16.46 6.19
N ASP A 56 9.56 15.32 6.82
CA ASP A 56 10.57 14.48 7.44
C ASP A 56 10.41 13.00 7.09
N THR A 57 11.53 12.28 7.15
CA THR A 57 11.53 10.81 7.05
C THR A 57 11.32 10.19 8.42
N VAL A 58 10.22 9.45 8.59
CA VAL A 58 9.94 8.67 9.81
C VAL A 58 10.67 7.34 9.75
N TRP A 59 10.61 6.68 8.59
CA TRP A 59 11.29 5.41 8.35
C TRP A 59 11.61 5.25 6.86
N ALA A 60 12.75 4.64 6.54
CA ALA A 60 13.08 4.22 5.18
C ALA A 60 14.06 3.04 5.21
N GLU A 61 13.89 2.08 4.30
CA GLU A 61 14.78 0.91 4.22
C GLU A 61 14.92 0.42 2.77
N ALA A 62 16.13 -0.03 2.44
CA ALA A 62 16.37 -0.79 1.22
C ALA A 62 15.87 -2.23 1.41
N LEU A 63 15.12 -2.74 0.44
CA LEU A 63 14.49 -4.06 0.52
C LEU A 63 15.31 -5.12 -0.23
N PRO A 64 15.13 -6.41 0.10
CA PRO A 64 15.82 -7.50 -0.61
C PRO A 64 15.59 -7.44 -2.12
N SER A 65 16.62 -7.80 -2.89
CA SER A 65 16.50 -7.90 -4.34
C SER A 65 15.38 -8.88 -4.73
N GLY A 66 14.66 -8.54 -5.79
CA GLY A 66 13.48 -9.32 -6.22
C GLY A 66 12.16 -8.82 -5.64
N THR A 67 12.18 -7.90 -4.66
CA THR A 67 10.95 -7.30 -4.12
C THR A 67 10.24 -6.46 -5.20
N SER A 68 8.98 -6.77 -5.47
CA SER A 68 8.13 -6.01 -6.41
C SER A 68 7.67 -4.68 -5.79
N ALA A 69 7.26 -3.73 -6.62
CA ALA A 69 6.71 -2.45 -6.14
C ALA A 69 5.49 -2.67 -5.24
N GLN A 70 4.56 -3.55 -5.66
CA GLN A 70 3.38 -3.90 -4.86
C GLN A 70 3.74 -4.43 -3.46
N ARG A 71 4.78 -5.25 -3.35
CA ARG A 71 5.25 -5.75 -2.06
C ARG A 71 5.95 -4.66 -1.25
N ALA A 72 6.70 -3.77 -1.91
CA ALA A 72 7.34 -2.64 -1.26
C ALA A 72 6.30 -1.69 -0.65
N GLU A 73 5.21 -1.40 -1.35
CA GLU A 73 4.09 -0.59 -0.84
C GLU A 73 3.47 -1.20 0.41
N LEU A 74 3.19 -2.51 0.38
CA LEU A 74 2.66 -3.22 1.55
C LEU A 74 3.65 -3.25 2.72
N ILE A 75 4.95 -3.32 2.45
CA ILE A 75 5.99 -3.22 3.48
C ILE A 75 5.97 -1.81 4.08
N ALA A 76 5.91 -0.75 3.27
CA ALA A 76 5.83 0.62 3.77
C ALA A 76 4.60 0.83 4.67
N LEU A 77 3.43 0.31 4.26
CA LEU A 77 2.17 0.42 5.00
C LEU A 77 2.15 -0.36 6.34
N THR A 78 3.04 -1.34 6.51
CA THR A 78 3.09 -2.20 7.71
C THR A 78 4.22 -1.86 8.67
N LYS A 79 4.92 -0.75 8.44
CA LYS A 79 6.04 -0.26 9.26
C LYS A 79 5.59 0.72 10.34
#